data_AF-A0A0X7A0G6-F1
#
_entry.id   AF-A0A0X7A0G6-F1
#
_cell.length_a   1.000
_cell.length_b   1.000
_cell.length_c   1.000
_cell.angle_alpha   90.00
_cell.angle_beta   90.00
_cell.angle_gamma   90.00
#
_symmetry.space_group_name_H-M   'P 1'
#
loop_
_entity.id
_entity.type
_entity.pdbx_description
1 polymer ?
#
loop_
_entity_poly.entity_id
_entity_poly.type
_entity_poly.pdbx_seq_one_letter_code
_entity_poly.pdbx_strand_id
1 'polypeptide(L)'
;MKTILTAGLILACASVASAQTLPDYSGSFLCKLTASAGLRLNKEAQTWNGVIFDVRSQSILMKIETTGEKGSSTIHAEFGRYRISFKDFGSKDAPLQCVSNYASAKFVREVPIIDGRIDCRAFSSHYQVNLTDKKIQIMFDGGYMDDWKENQDTPYVAVGVCEKVS
;
A
#
# COMPACT_ATOMS: atom_id res chain seq x y z
N MET A 1 6.65 51.27 59.08
CA MET A 1 6.20 51.20 57.68
C MET A 1 6.95 50.07 57.00
N LYS A 2 6.29 48.95 56.68
CA LYS A 2 6.90 47.77 56.03
C LYS A 2 6.29 47.60 54.65
N THR A 3 7.09 47.78 53.61
CA THR A 3 6.71 47.63 52.21
C THR A 3 6.93 46.17 51.82
N ILE A 4 5.85 45.43 51.52
CA ILE A 4 5.91 44.05 51.04
C ILE A 4 5.89 44.11 49.50
N LEU A 5 7.02 43.82 48.86
CA LEU A 5 7.12 43.63 47.42
C LEU A 5 6.58 42.25 47.06
N THR A 6 5.46 42.21 46.36
CA THR A 6 4.86 40.98 45.83
C THR A 6 5.44 40.73 44.44
N ALA A 7 6.40 39.82 44.33
CA ALA A 7 6.97 39.42 43.05
C ALA A 7 6.03 38.43 42.36
N GLY A 8 5.36 38.90 41.29
CA GLY A 8 4.51 38.06 40.44
C GLY A 8 5.37 37.17 39.55
N LEU A 9 5.27 35.85 39.76
CA LEU A 9 5.86 34.83 38.89
C LEU A 9 5.00 34.73 37.62
N ILE A 10 5.46 35.29 36.51
CA ILE A 10 4.83 35.13 35.19
C ILE A 10 5.25 33.75 34.66
N LEU A 11 4.37 32.75 34.80
CA LEU A 11 4.53 31.46 34.14
C LEU A 11 4.29 31.64 32.63
N ALA A 12 5.36 31.77 31.85
CA ALA A 12 5.28 31.71 30.40
C ALA A 12 5.01 30.26 29.98
N CYS A 13 3.76 29.96 29.64
CA CYS A 13 3.41 28.71 28.96
C CYS A 13 4.03 28.73 27.56
N ALA A 14 5.24 28.16 27.42
CA ALA A 14 5.82 27.87 26.13
C ALA A 14 4.96 26.80 25.44
N SER A 15 4.06 27.23 24.56
CA SER A 15 3.36 26.35 23.64
C SER A 15 4.38 25.72 22.69
N VAL A 16 4.85 24.53 23.03
CA VAL A 16 5.54 23.65 22.11
C VAL A 16 4.54 23.23 21.04
N ALA A 17 4.48 24.00 19.95
CA ALA A 17 3.92 23.54 18.70
C ALA A 17 4.80 22.37 18.24
N SER A 18 4.42 21.15 18.63
CA SER A 18 5.02 19.94 18.07
C SER A 18 4.69 19.97 16.59
N ALA A 19 5.69 20.23 15.75
CA ALA A 19 5.57 20.03 14.32
C ALA A 19 5.17 18.56 14.14
N GLN A 20 3.95 18.32 13.70
CA GLN A 20 3.42 16.98 13.49
C GLN A 20 4.25 16.34 12.37
N THR A 21 5.21 15.51 12.76
CA THR A 21 6.00 14.74 11.80
C THR A 21 5.11 13.68 11.18
N LEU A 22 5.07 13.62 9.84
CA LEU A 22 4.38 12.54 9.13
C LEU A 22 4.87 11.18 9.65
N PRO A 23 3.98 10.19 9.81
CA PRO A 23 4.40 8.83 10.15
C PRO A 23 5.37 8.27 9.11
N ASP A 24 6.41 7.57 9.56
CA ASP A 24 7.29 6.83 8.65
C ASP A 24 6.77 5.40 8.46
N TYR A 25 6.33 5.09 7.24
CA TYR A 25 5.85 3.78 6.85
C TYR A 25 6.94 2.85 6.28
N SER A 26 8.21 3.29 6.27
CA SER A 26 9.31 2.49 5.75
C SER A 26 9.48 1.16 6.49
N GLY A 27 9.86 0.13 5.75
CA GLY A 27 10.11 -1.22 6.26
C GLY A 27 9.67 -2.33 5.31
N SER A 28 9.80 -3.56 5.79
CA SER A 28 9.33 -4.76 5.06
C SER A 28 8.12 -5.36 5.77
N PHE A 29 7.18 -5.86 4.98
CA PHE A 29 5.93 -6.40 5.44
C PHE A 29 5.70 -7.76 4.80
N LEU A 30 5.39 -8.77 5.61
CA LEU A 30 4.97 -10.08 5.15
C LEU A 30 3.45 -10.13 5.14
N CYS A 31 2.88 -10.22 3.95
CA CYS A 31 1.45 -10.26 3.71
C CYS A 31 1.00 -11.70 3.43
N LYS A 32 0.26 -12.31 4.35
CA LYS A 32 -0.30 -13.65 4.18
C LYS A 32 -1.70 -13.57 3.58
N LEU A 33 -1.90 -14.22 2.44
CA LEU A 33 -3.20 -14.28 1.79
C LEU A 33 -4.12 -15.27 2.52
N THR A 34 -5.40 -14.93 2.59
CA THR A 34 -6.40 -15.66 3.40
C THR A 34 -7.60 -16.12 2.59
N ALA A 35 -7.96 -15.40 1.53
CA ALA A 35 -9.02 -15.76 0.62
C ALA A 35 -8.72 -15.24 -0.79
N SER A 36 -9.23 -15.96 -1.79
CA SER A 36 -9.14 -15.55 -3.19
C SER A 36 -10.28 -16.14 -4.02
N ALA A 37 -10.78 -15.38 -4.99
CA ALA A 37 -11.80 -15.82 -5.94
C ALA A 37 -11.59 -15.14 -7.30
N GLY A 38 -12.09 -15.76 -8.37
CA GLY A 38 -11.94 -15.21 -9.72
C GLY A 38 -12.50 -16.12 -10.80
N LEU A 39 -11.95 -16.00 -12.01
CA LEU A 39 -12.41 -16.73 -13.19
C LEU A 39 -11.31 -17.61 -13.76
N ARG A 40 -11.62 -18.85 -14.14
CA ARG A 40 -10.70 -19.75 -14.84
C ARG A 40 -11.27 -20.15 -16.19
N LEU A 41 -10.44 -20.08 -17.23
CA LEU A 41 -10.80 -20.56 -18.56
C LEU A 41 -10.81 -22.09 -18.59
N ASN A 42 -11.97 -22.66 -18.90
CA ASN A 42 -12.07 -24.04 -19.36
C ASN A 42 -11.64 -24.09 -20.83
N LYS A 43 -10.45 -24.65 -21.08
CA LYS A 43 -9.85 -24.70 -22.42
C LYS A 43 -10.61 -25.62 -23.39
N GLU A 44 -11.27 -26.66 -22.90
CA GLU A 44 -12.02 -27.60 -23.74
C GLU A 44 -13.33 -26.97 -24.21
N ALA A 45 -14.10 -26.39 -23.27
CA ALA A 45 -15.39 -25.77 -23.57
C ALA A 45 -15.26 -24.32 -24.06
N GLN A 46 -14.07 -23.72 -24.01
CA GLN A 46 -13.82 -22.30 -24.28
C GLN A 46 -14.76 -21.37 -23.49
N THR A 47 -14.97 -21.69 -22.21
CA THR A 47 -15.86 -20.95 -21.31
C THR A 47 -15.15 -20.54 -20.03
N TRP A 48 -15.51 -19.39 -19.47
CA TRP A 48 -14.99 -18.91 -18.19
C TRP A 48 -15.88 -19.39 -17.04
N ASN A 49 -15.27 -19.96 -16.01
CA ASN A 49 -15.96 -20.45 -14.81
C ASN A 49 -15.47 -19.72 -13.57
N GLY A 50 -16.40 -19.42 -12.65
CA GLY A 50 -16.06 -18.94 -11.32
C GLY A 50 -15.31 -19.99 -10.51
N VAL A 51 -14.29 -19.57 -9.76
CA VAL A 51 -13.43 -20.46 -8.98
C VAL A 51 -12.88 -19.76 -7.73
N ILE A 52 -12.63 -20.55 -6.69
CA ILE A 52 -11.89 -20.15 -5.48
C ILE A 52 -10.47 -20.70 -5.60
N PHE A 53 -9.46 -19.87 -5.39
CA PHE A 53 -8.06 -20.29 -5.42
C PHE A 53 -7.55 -20.56 -4.00
N ASP A 54 -6.83 -21.67 -3.82
CA ASP A 54 -6.14 -21.91 -2.56
C ASP A 54 -4.90 -21.04 -2.47
N VAL A 55 -4.97 -20.03 -1.61
CA VAL A 55 -3.89 -19.07 -1.36
C VAL A 55 -3.28 -19.22 0.04
N ARG A 56 -3.61 -20.30 0.78
CA ARG A 56 -3.21 -20.43 2.20
C ARG A 56 -1.70 -20.54 2.42
N SER A 57 -0.98 -21.04 1.43
CA SER A 57 0.50 -21.10 1.42
C SER A 57 1.15 -19.90 0.71
N GLN A 58 0.36 -18.99 0.15
CA GLN A 58 0.87 -17.82 -0.55
C GLN A 58 1.13 -16.69 0.43
N SER A 59 2.28 -16.04 0.27
CA SER A 59 2.63 -14.85 1.03
C SER A 59 3.41 -13.90 0.13
N ILE A 60 3.15 -12.62 0.28
CA ILE A 60 3.78 -11.55 -0.49
C ILE A 60 4.69 -10.78 0.46
N LEU A 61 5.94 -10.55 0.07
CA LEU A 61 6.81 -9.59 0.71
C LEU A 61 6.62 -8.23 0.05
N MET A 62 6.12 -7.26 0.81
CA MET A 62 6.06 -5.86 0.42
C MET A 62 7.22 -5.11 1.08
N LYS A 63 7.96 -4.32 0.31
CA LYS A 63 9.00 -3.43 0.83
C LYS A 63 8.62 -1.98 0.55
N ILE A 64 8.66 -1.14 1.59
CA ILE A 64 8.41 0.30 1.54
C ILE A 64 9.70 1.02 1.89
N GLU A 65 10.20 1.83 0.95
CA GLU A 65 11.40 2.65 1.11
C GLU A 65 11.01 4.12 1.08
N THR A 66 11.44 4.87 2.09
CA THR A 66 11.25 6.33 2.11
C THR A 66 12.07 6.98 1.00
N THR A 67 11.47 7.94 0.29
CA THR A 67 12.23 8.79 -0.65
C THR A 67 12.71 10.08 -0.01
N GLY A 68 12.21 10.41 1.18
CA GLY A 68 12.36 11.73 1.81
C GLY A 68 11.49 12.82 1.16
N GLU A 69 10.77 12.50 0.08
CA GLU A 69 9.89 13.45 -0.59
C GLU A 69 8.51 13.50 0.06
N LYS A 70 7.91 14.69 -0.03
CA LYS A 70 6.57 14.98 0.43
C LYS A 70 5.72 15.47 -0.75
N GLY A 71 4.42 15.26 -0.66
CA GLY A 71 3.44 15.79 -1.59
C GLY A 71 2.22 16.33 -0.87
N SER A 72 1.35 16.98 -1.62
CA SER A 72 0.07 17.50 -1.16
C SER A 72 -0.97 17.40 -2.28
N SER A 73 -2.25 17.52 -1.91
CA SER A 73 -3.38 17.53 -2.83
C SER A 73 -4.49 18.43 -2.29
N THR A 74 -5.54 18.64 -3.08
CA THR A 74 -6.72 19.43 -2.63
C THR A 74 -7.42 18.83 -1.42
N ILE A 75 -7.34 17.51 -1.23
CA ILE A 75 -8.01 16.76 -0.16
C ILE A 75 -7.09 16.38 1.01
N HIS A 76 -5.77 16.26 0.77
CA HIS A 76 -4.78 15.92 1.79
C HIS A 76 -3.68 16.99 1.81
N ALA A 77 -3.56 17.69 2.94
CA ALA A 77 -2.62 18.80 3.11
C ALA A 77 -1.16 18.38 2.92
N GLU A 78 -0.80 17.18 3.38
CA GLU A 78 0.56 16.64 3.25
C GLU A 78 0.56 15.11 3.29
N PHE A 79 1.44 14.48 2.53
CA PHE A 79 1.70 13.03 2.57
C PHE A 79 3.14 12.72 2.17
N GLY A 80 3.64 11.57 2.64
CA GLY A 80 4.96 11.06 2.25
C GLY A 80 4.89 10.33 0.90
N ARG A 81 5.99 10.36 0.15
CA ARG A 81 6.17 9.55 -1.07
C ARG A 81 7.18 8.44 -0.80
N TYR A 82 6.91 7.27 -1.37
CA TYR A 82 7.65 6.05 -1.09
C TYR A 82 7.91 5.27 -2.36
N ARG A 83 9.00 4.51 -2.38
CA ARG A 83 9.21 3.43 -3.35
C ARG A 83 8.67 2.14 -2.74
N ILE A 84 7.74 1.51 -3.45
CA ILE A 84 7.07 0.31 -2.97
C ILE A 84 7.32 -0.81 -3.97
N SER A 85 7.68 -1.98 -3.46
CA SER A 85 7.85 -3.16 -4.29
C SER A 85 7.23 -4.39 -3.65
N PHE A 86 6.82 -5.33 -4.51
CA PHE A 86 6.17 -6.57 -4.13
C PHE A 86 6.92 -7.75 -4.74
N LYS A 87 7.00 -8.86 -4.01
CA LYS A 87 7.41 -10.16 -4.54
C LYS A 87 6.77 -11.30 -3.76
N ASP A 88 6.68 -12.46 -4.36
CA ASP A 88 6.31 -13.66 -3.64
C ASP A 88 7.39 -14.02 -2.60
N PHE A 89 6.94 -14.36 -1.39
CA PHE A 89 7.82 -14.79 -0.32
C PHE A 89 8.50 -16.10 -0.70
N GLY A 90 9.83 -16.12 -0.59
CA GLY A 90 10.66 -17.27 -1.00
C GLY A 90 10.98 -17.32 -2.50
N SER A 91 10.40 -16.45 -3.33
CA SER A 91 10.80 -16.36 -4.74
C SER A 91 12.21 -15.75 -4.89
N LYS A 92 12.92 -16.23 -5.92
CA LYS A 92 14.20 -15.70 -6.38
C LYS A 92 14.04 -14.57 -7.41
N ASP A 93 12.82 -14.30 -7.84
CA ASP A 93 12.52 -13.26 -8.81
C ASP A 93 12.81 -11.86 -8.25
N ALA A 94 13.07 -10.93 -9.16
CA ALA A 94 13.23 -9.53 -8.81
C ALA A 94 11.92 -8.94 -8.28
N PRO A 95 11.95 -8.08 -7.25
CA PRO A 95 10.76 -7.37 -6.79
C PRO A 95 10.15 -6.50 -7.88
N LEU A 96 8.83 -6.61 -8.05
CA LEU A 96 8.04 -5.78 -8.94
C LEU A 96 7.84 -4.41 -8.31
N GLN A 97 8.27 -3.36 -9.01
CA GLN A 97 8.12 -1.99 -8.55
C GLN A 97 6.69 -1.51 -8.78
N CYS A 98 6.11 -0.88 -7.76
CA CYS A 98 4.79 -0.31 -7.86
C CYS A 98 4.83 1.08 -8.49
N VAL A 99 3.76 1.43 -9.19
CA VAL A 99 3.49 2.77 -9.70
C VAL A 99 2.09 3.21 -9.30
N SER A 100 1.90 4.50 -9.06
CA SER A 100 0.60 5.06 -8.73
C SER A 100 0.35 6.34 -9.52
N ASN A 101 -0.91 6.58 -9.86
CA ASN A 101 -1.40 7.85 -10.39
C ASN A 101 -2.37 8.52 -9.40
N TYR A 102 -2.47 8.05 -8.16
CA TYR A 102 -3.46 8.55 -7.19
C TYR A 102 -3.36 10.06 -6.95
N ALA A 103 -2.13 10.59 -6.89
CA ALA A 103 -1.85 12.02 -6.69
C ALA A 103 -1.13 12.66 -7.91
N SER A 104 -1.26 12.08 -9.10
CA SER A 104 -0.54 12.53 -10.30
C SER A 104 -1.31 12.20 -11.58
N ALA A 105 -1.23 13.07 -12.59
CA ALA A 105 -1.83 12.80 -13.91
C ALA A 105 -1.15 11.64 -14.67
N LYS A 106 0.00 11.17 -14.20
CA LYS A 106 0.77 10.06 -14.78
C LYS A 106 1.12 9.04 -13.69
N PHE A 107 1.29 7.78 -14.09
CA PHE A 107 1.86 6.77 -13.22
C PHE A 107 3.31 7.12 -12.86
N VAL A 108 3.60 7.22 -11.56
CA VAL A 108 4.92 7.52 -10.99
C VAL A 108 5.33 6.43 -10.02
N ARG A 109 6.65 6.22 -9.84
CA ARG A 109 7.20 5.20 -8.93
C ARG A 109 7.20 5.65 -7.47
N GLU A 110 7.18 6.96 -7.25
CA GLU A 110 7.04 7.60 -5.96
C GLU A 110 5.56 7.57 -5.54
N VAL A 111 5.16 6.46 -4.92
CA VAL A 111 3.79 6.19 -4.50
C VAL A 111 3.44 7.01 -3.25
N PRO A 112 2.36 7.80 -3.26
CA PRO A 112 1.90 8.48 -2.06
C PRO A 112 1.34 7.47 -1.06
N ILE A 113 1.70 7.61 0.21
CA ILE A 113 1.01 6.91 1.31
C ILE A 113 0.23 7.95 2.10
N ILE A 114 -1.09 7.82 2.09
CA ILE A 114 -2.02 8.77 2.67
C ILE A 114 -2.84 8.05 3.73
N ASP A 115 -2.77 8.51 4.98
CA ASP A 115 -3.48 7.90 6.11
C ASP A 115 -3.22 6.39 6.24
N GLY A 116 -1.98 5.97 5.94
CA GLY A 116 -1.57 4.56 5.96
C GLY A 116 -2.09 3.72 4.78
N ARG A 117 -2.70 4.35 3.76
CA ARG A 117 -3.24 3.68 2.59
C ARG A 117 -2.26 3.75 1.42
N ILE A 118 -2.10 2.61 0.76
CA ILE A 118 -1.36 2.44 -0.48
C ILE A 118 -2.36 2.03 -1.55
N ASP A 119 -2.33 2.72 -2.69
CA ASP A 119 -3.06 2.34 -3.89
C ASP A 119 -2.10 2.46 -5.09
N CYS A 120 -1.69 1.31 -5.62
CA CYS A 120 -0.69 1.28 -6.68
C CYS A 120 -0.79 0.00 -7.54
N ARG A 121 -0.21 0.04 -8.74
CA ARG A 121 -0.14 -1.07 -9.68
C ARG A 121 1.29 -1.57 -9.81
N ALA A 122 1.48 -2.88 -9.77
CA ALA A 122 2.75 -3.52 -10.10
C ALA A 122 2.45 -4.68 -11.05
N PHE A 123 3.04 -4.64 -12.24
CA PHE A 123 2.65 -5.52 -13.35
C PHE A 123 1.13 -5.42 -13.63
N SER A 124 0.48 -6.51 -14.02
CA SER A 124 -0.97 -6.60 -14.27
C SER A 124 -1.83 -6.67 -12.99
N SER A 125 -1.27 -6.34 -11.83
CA SER A 125 -1.97 -6.37 -10.54
C SER A 125 -2.11 -4.99 -9.93
N HIS A 126 -3.29 -4.71 -9.39
CA HIS A 126 -3.60 -3.57 -8.54
C HIS A 126 -3.55 -3.99 -7.08
N TYR A 127 -2.71 -3.31 -6.30
CA TYR A 127 -2.52 -3.52 -4.87
C TYR A 127 -3.17 -2.38 -4.09
N GLN A 128 -4.01 -2.75 -3.13
CA GLN A 128 -4.58 -1.85 -2.14
C GLN A 128 -4.18 -2.32 -0.76
N VAL A 129 -3.46 -1.49 0.00
CA VAL A 129 -2.97 -1.83 1.34
C VAL A 129 -3.42 -0.78 2.32
N ASN A 130 -3.92 -1.23 3.48
CA ASN A 130 -4.19 -0.40 4.63
C ASN A 130 -3.25 -0.84 5.75
N LEU A 131 -2.22 -0.04 6.00
CA LEU A 131 -1.16 -0.33 6.98
C LEU A 131 -1.66 -0.24 8.42
N THR A 132 -2.69 0.57 8.70
CA THR A 132 -3.29 0.69 10.04
C THR A 132 -4.09 -0.56 10.39
N ASP A 133 -4.95 -1.02 9.47
CA ASP A 133 -5.75 -2.23 9.66
C ASP A 133 -5.01 -3.51 9.28
N LYS A 134 -3.76 -3.38 8.81
CA LYS A 134 -2.92 -4.47 8.32
C LYS A 134 -3.54 -5.28 7.18
N LYS A 135 -4.39 -4.67 6.35
CA LYS A 135 -5.12 -5.38 5.28
C LYS A 135 -4.46 -5.18 3.93
N ILE A 136 -4.51 -6.20 3.10
CA ILE A 136 -4.15 -6.14 1.68
C ILE A 136 -5.27 -6.71 0.82
N GLN A 137 -5.49 -6.09 -0.32
CA GLN A 137 -6.27 -6.59 -1.44
C GLN A 137 -5.42 -6.51 -2.71
N ILE A 138 -5.44 -7.57 -3.50
CA ILE A 138 -4.76 -7.69 -4.78
C ILE A 138 -5.81 -8.02 -5.82
N MET A 139 -5.84 -7.27 -6.91
CA MET A 139 -6.71 -7.55 -8.05
C MET A 139 -5.82 -7.76 -9.27
N PHE A 140 -5.93 -8.91 -9.92
CA PHE A 140 -5.24 -9.20 -11.17
C PHE A 140 -6.23 -9.05 -12.33
N ASP A 141 -5.95 -8.10 -13.22
CA ASP A 141 -6.88 -7.65 -14.27
C ASP A 141 -6.81 -8.50 -15.56
N GLY A 142 -6.05 -9.61 -15.58
CA GLY A 142 -5.70 -10.34 -16.80
C GLY A 142 -6.74 -11.35 -17.31
N GLY A 143 -6.53 -11.84 -18.53
CA GLY A 143 -7.21 -13.02 -19.08
C GLY A 143 -8.53 -12.81 -19.78
N TYR A 144 -9.52 -12.31 -19.05
CA TYR A 144 -10.90 -12.30 -19.52
C TYR A 144 -11.13 -11.31 -20.66
N MET A 145 -10.49 -10.14 -20.58
CA MET A 145 -10.59 -9.06 -21.56
C MET A 145 -9.57 -9.16 -22.70
N ASP A 146 -8.79 -10.24 -22.75
CA ASP A 146 -7.75 -10.39 -23.76
C ASP A 146 -8.31 -10.96 -25.07
N ASP A 147 -8.76 -10.04 -25.93
CA ASP A 147 -9.29 -10.35 -27.26
C ASP A 147 -8.25 -11.01 -28.19
N TRP A 148 -6.96 -10.83 -27.91
CA TRP A 148 -5.85 -11.35 -28.71
C TRP A 148 -5.40 -12.75 -28.26
N LYS A 149 -5.90 -13.22 -27.11
CA LYS A 149 -5.59 -14.53 -26.50
C LYS A 149 -4.09 -14.76 -26.24
N GLU A 150 -3.32 -13.69 -26.10
CA GLU A 150 -1.88 -13.73 -25.79
C GLU A 150 -1.62 -14.01 -24.30
N ASN A 151 -2.55 -13.58 -23.43
CA ASN A 151 -2.55 -13.78 -21.99
C ASN A 151 -3.94 -14.20 -21.51
N GLN A 152 -4.13 -15.51 -21.33
CA GLN A 152 -5.33 -16.11 -20.74
C GLN A 152 -5.16 -16.42 -19.24
N ASP A 153 -4.26 -15.70 -18.56
CA ASP A 153 -4.09 -15.85 -17.11
C ASP A 153 -5.39 -15.55 -16.39
N THR A 154 -5.56 -16.17 -15.24
CA THR A 154 -6.82 -16.14 -14.51
C THR A 154 -7.01 -14.79 -13.80
N PRO A 155 -8.03 -13.97 -14.11
CA PRO A 155 -8.36 -12.80 -13.30
C PRO A 155 -8.84 -13.24 -11.93
N TYR A 156 -8.36 -12.56 -10.89
CA TYR A 156 -8.74 -12.88 -9.51
C TYR A 156 -8.63 -11.67 -8.59
N VAL A 157 -9.32 -11.78 -7.45
CA VAL A 157 -9.15 -10.92 -6.29
C VAL A 157 -8.66 -11.78 -5.13
N ALA A 158 -7.59 -11.36 -4.47
CA ALA A 158 -7.09 -11.98 -3.25
C ALA A 158 -7.03 -10.97 -2.11
N VAL A 159 -7.28 -11.42 -0.89
CA VAL A 159 -7.21 -10.60 0.33
C VAL A 159 -6.39 -11.27 1.41
N GLY A 160 -5.76 -10.46 2.25
CA GLY A 160 -4.86 -10.95 3.28
C GLY A 160 -4.56 -9.95 4.38
N VAL A 161 -3.63 -10.34 5.24
CA VAL A 161 -3.15 -9.54 6.36
C VAL A 161 -1.63 -9.36 6.27
N CYS A 162 -1.13 -8.16 6.53
CA CYS A 162 0.28 -7.81 6.47
C CYS A 162 0.85 -7.52 7.86
N GLU A 163 1.99 -8.13 8.19
CA GLU A 163 2.73 -7.84 9.41
C GLU A 163 4.09 -7.24 9.06
N LYS A 164 4.51 -6.21 9.80
CA LYS A 164 5.85 -5.62 9.63
C LYS A 164 6.89 -6.60 10.17
N VAL A 165 7.95 -6.85 9.39
CA VAL A 165 9.01 -7.83 9.71
C VAL A 165 10.41 -7.22 9.80
N SER A 166 10.61 -5.99 9.32
CA SER A 166 11.84 -5.20 9.48
C SER A 166 11.59 -3.72 9.33
#